data_AF-A0A7K3Y586-F1
#
_entry.id   AF-A0A7K3Y586-F1
#
_cell.length_a   1.000
_cell.length_b   1.000
_cell.length_c   1.000
_cell.angle_alpha   90.00
_cell.angle_beta   90.00
_cell.angle_gamma   90.00
#
_symmetry.space_group_name_H-M   'P 1'
#
loop_
_entity.id
_entity.type
_entity.pdbx_description
1 polymer ?
#
loop_
_entity_poly.entity_id
_entity_poly.type
_entity_poly.pdbx_seq_one_letter_code
_entity_poly.pdbx_strand_id
1 'polypeptide(L)'
;RYGAGTVMIWDRGIYRNLTRKDGRDIPVAGALKQGHVSFWLEGEKVRGGYALTRFRTGKKGEAWLLVKMDDAEAAPGRNLVATEMRSVVSGRTIEEIAAGGEPG
;
A
#
# COMPACT_ATOMS: atom_id res chain seq x y z
N ARG A 1 -15.55 12.18 -13.85
CA ARG A 1 -14.70 10.99 -14.09
C ARG A 1 -13.52 11.07 -13.12
N TYR A 2 -13.54 10.27 -12.04
CA TYR A 2 -12.39 10.10 -11.16
C TYR A 2 -11.56 8.93 -11.72
N GLY A 3 -10.28 9.14 -12.01
CA GLY A 3 -9.39 8.16 -12.64
C GLY A 3 -9.06 8.40 -14.12
N ALA A 4 -9.22 9.62 -14.64
CA ALA A 4 -8.85 9.96 -16.03
C ALA A 4 -7.34 10.22 -16.18
N GLY A 5 -6.51 9.25 -15.81
CA GLY A 5 -5.06 9.29 -15.96
C GLY A 5 -4.50 7.88 -16.13
N THR A 6 -3.24 7.78 -16.54
CA THR A 6 -2.55 6.51 -16.71
C THR A 6 -2.49 5.73 -15.40
N VAL A 7 -2.85 4.44 -15.43
CA VAL A 7 -2.84 3.57 -14.24
C VAL A 7 -1.79 2.48 -14.42
N MET A 8 -0.99 2.25 -13.38
CA MET A 8 0.00 1.18 -13.31
C MET A 8 -0.29 0.28 -12.11
N ILE A 9 -0.17 -1.04 -12.31
CA ILE A 9 -0.02 -1.99 -11.20
C ILE A 9 1.43 -1.92 -10.74
N TRP A 10 1.71 -1.01 -9.80
CA TRP A 10 3.07 -0.75 -9.33
C TRP A 10 3.59 -1.84 -8.40
N ASP A 11 2.72 -2.44 -7.60
CA ASP A 11 3.02 -3.60 -6.74
C ASP A 11 1.78 -4.50 -6.63
N ARG A 12 1.98 -5.77 -6.31
CA ARG A 12 0.94 -6.77 -6.14
C ARG A 12 1.41 -7.84 -5.17
N GLY A 13 0.49 -8.35 -4.36
CA GLY A 13 0.77 -9.47 -3.47
C GLY A 13 -0.42 -9.79 -2.59
N ILE A 14 -0.14 -10.51 -1.51
CA ILE A 14 -1.11 -10.79 -0.45
C ILE A 14 -0.79 -9.95 0.79
N TYR A 15 -1.73 -9.93 1.73
CA TYR A 15 -1.49 -9.34 3.04
C TYR A 15 -1.94 -10.31 4.14
N ARG A 16 -1.33 -10.18 5.32
CA ARG A 16 -1.76 -10.86 6.54
C ARG A 16 -2.21 -9.84 7.57
N ASN A 17 -3.33 -10.10 8.23
CA ASN A 17 -3.81 -9.24 9.31
C ASN A 17 -2.92 -9.42 10.54
N LEU A 18 -2.46 -8.31 11.12
CA LEU A 18 -1.72 -8.28 12.38
C LEU A 18 -2.52 -7.61 13.51
N THR A 19 -3.75 -7.15 13.23
CA THR A 19 -4.52 -6.36 14.19
C THR A 19 -5.13 -7.24 15.26
N ARG A 20 -4.78 -6.95 16.50
CA ARG A 20 -5.33 -7.60 17.70
C ARG A 20 -5.98 -6.59 18.63
N LYS A 21 -7.03 -7.03 19.32
CA LYS A 21 -7.68 -6.31 20.41
C LYS A 21 -7.89 -7.28 21.56
N ASP A 22 -7.45 -6.91 22.76
CA ASP A 22 -7.57 -7.73 23.97
C ASP A 22 -7.03 -9.16 23.77
N GLY A 23 -5.89 -9.27 23.07
CA GLY A 23 -5.22 -10.54 22.77
C GLY A 23 -5.84 -11.37 21.67
N ARG A 24 -6.91 -10.92 21.01
CA ARG A 24 -7.61 -11.65 19.94
C ARG A 24 -7.52 -10.94 18.60
N ASP A 25 -7.39 -11.71 17.52
CA ASP A 25 -7.45 -11.15 16.17
C ASP A 25 -8.84 -10.58 15.91
N ILE A 26 -8.90 -9.39 15.32
CA ILE A 26 -10.16 -8.79 14.86
C ILE A 26 -10.19 -8.70 13.34
N PRO A 27 -11.37 -8.83 12.69
CA PRO A 27 -11.46 -8.67 11.25
C PRO A 27 -10.96 -7.30 10.79
N VAL A 28 -10.26 -7.25 9.66
CA VAL A 28 -9.72 -6.00 9.07
C VAL A 28 -10.81 -4.95 8.87
N ALA A 29 -12.00 -5.34 8.43
CA ALA A 29 -13.14 -4.43 8.31
C ALA A 29 -13.52 -3.79 9.65
N GLY A 30 -13.43 -4.54 10.75
CA GLY A 30 -13.66 -4.03 12.10
C GLY A 30 -12.53 -3.09 12.57
N ALA A 31 -11.28 -3.42 12.24
CA ALA A 31 -10.11 -2.58 12.52
C ALA A 31 -10.17 -1.23 11.78
N LEU A 32 -10.52 -1.24 10.48
CA LEU A 32 -10.71 -0.04 9.67
C LEU A 32 -11.84 0.86 10.21
N LYS A 33 -12.95 0.28 10.67
CA LYS A 33 -14.03 1.04 11.33
C LYS A 33 -13.56 1.67 12.64
N GLN A 34 -12.71 0.99 13.40
CA GLN A 34 -12.11 1.51 14.62
C GLN A 34 -11.02 2.57 14.35
N GLY A 35 -10.61 2.75 13.10
CA GLY A 35 -9.64 3.77 12.71
C GLY A 35 -8.18 3.33 12.87
N HIS A 36 -7.90 2.06 13.13
CA HIS A 36 -6.54 1.56 13.20
C HIS A 36 -6.47 0.11 12.71
N VAL A 37 -5.59 -0.17 11.76
CA VAL A 37 -5.31 -1.52 11.28
C VAL A 37 -3.82 -1.70 11.10
N SER A 38 -3.31 -2.84 11.57
CA SER A 38 -1.95 -3.31 11.35
C SER A 38 -1.97 -4.55 10.46
N PHE A 39 -1.11 -4.60 9.46
CA PHE A 39 -1.03 -5.70 8.50
C PHE A 39 0.39 -5.90 7.98
N TRP A 40 0.70 -7.13 7.57
CA TRP A 40 1.93 -7.49 6.89
C TRP A 40 1.67 -7.57 5.38
N LEU A 41 2.48 -6.89 4.58
CA LEU A 41 2.43 -6.97 3.11
C LEU A 41 3.44 -7.99 2.61
N GLU A 42 3.02 -8.80 1.63
CA GLU A 42 3.86 -9.73 0.89
C GLU A 42 3.76 -9.42 -0.60
N GLY A 43 4.19 -8.19 -0.94
CA GLY A 43 4.27 -7.71 -2.31
C GLY A 43 5.52 -8.18 -3.04
N GLU A 44 5.57 -7.87 -4.33
CA GLU A 44 6.77 -8.03 -5.15
C GLU A 44 7.80 -6.95 -4.79
N LYS A 45 7.35 -5.73 -4.47
CA LYS A 45 8.23 -4.62 -4.08
C LYS A 45 8.13 -4.23 -2.62
N VAL A 46 6.92 -4.23 -2.06
CA VAL A 46 6.66 -3.81 -0.69
C VAL A 46 6.45 -5.03 0.19
N ARG A 47 7.31 -5.17 1.19
CA ARG A 47 7.24 -6.23 2.19
C ARG A 47 7.37 -5.66 3.59
N GLY A 48 6.81 -6.38 4.55
CA GLY A 48 6.88 -6.03 5.98
C GLY A 48 5.58 -5.52 6.58
N GLY A 49 5.66 -5.16 7.85
CA GLY A 49 4.57 -4.65 8.66
C GLY A 49 4.28 -3.18 8.39
N TYR A 50 3.00 -2.84 8.35
CA TYR A 50 2.49 -1.49 8.22
C TYR A 50 1.31 -1.25 9.16
N ALA A 51 1.20 -0.02 9.66
CA ALA A 51 0.05 0.46 10.41
C ALA A 51 -0.65 1.59 9.67
N LEU A 52 -1.96 1.50 9.52
CA LEU A 52 -2.81 2.55 8.97
C LEU A 52 -3.68 3.11 10.10
N THR A 53 -3.45 4.37 10.47
CA THR A 53 -4.13 5.05 11.58
C THR A 53 -4.88 6.27 11.11
N ARG A 54 -6.17 6.34 11.45
CA ARG A 54 -7.05 7.46 11.12
C ARG A 54 -6.83 8.56 12.15
N PHE A 55 -6.51 9.76 11.68
CA PHE A 55 -6.28 10.91 12.56
C PHE A 55 -7.25 12.06 12.30
N ARG A 56 -8.08 11.99 11.26
CA ARG A 56 -9.11 12.99 10.98
C ARG A 56 -10.38 12.36 10.40
N THR A 57 -11.52 12.78 10.93
CA THR A 57 -12.87 12.52 10.40
C THR A 57 -13.69 13.80 10.43
N GLY A 58 -14.72 13.90 9.57
CA GLY A 58 -15.70 14.99 9.61
C GLY A 58 -15.88 15.72 8.27
N LYS A 59 -16.43 16.94 8.33
CA LYS A 59 -16.82 17.74 7.15
C LYS A 59 -15.68 18.03 6.17
N LYS A 60 -14.43 18.01 6.65
CA LYS A 60 -13.21 18.22 5.84
C LYS A 60 -12.65 16.92 5.24
N GLY A 61 -13.39 15.82 5.34
CA GLY A 61 -13.01 14.50 4.83
C GLY A 61 -12.28 13.63 5.84
N GLU A 62 -11.94 12.43 5.37
CA GLU A 62 -11.23 11.39 6.11
C GLU A 62 -9.75 11.43 5.75
N ALA A 63 -8.87 11.34 6.76
CA ALA A 63 -7.43 11.26 6.52
C ALA A 63 -6.78 10.17 7.37
N TRP A 64 -5.84 9.47 6.75
CA TRP A 64 -5.13 8.34 7.32
C TRP A 64 -3.63 8.54 7.19
N LEU A 65 -2.91 8.05 8.17
CA LEU A 65 -1.47 7.96 8.17
C LEU A 65 -1.08 6.48 7.99
N LEU A 66 -0.29 6.20 6.95
CA LEU A 66 0.33 4.90 6.74
C LEU A 66 1.76 4.96 7.27
N VAL A 67 2.12 4.06 8.18
CA VAL A 67 3.42 4.00 8.84
C VAL A 67 4.04 2.63 8.61
N LYS A 68 5.30 2.60 8.16
CA LYS A 68 6.10 1.37 8.09
C LYS A 68 6.49 0.97 9.52
N MET A 69 6.27 -0.28 9.89
CA MET A 69 6.73 -0.83 11.16
C MET A 69 8.24 -1.06 11.13
N ASP A 70 8.87 -0.95 12.30
CA ASP A 70 10.25 -1.36 12.49
C ASP A 70 10.30 -2.90 12.55
N ASP A 71 10.78 -3.52 11.46
CA ASP A 71 10.86 -4.96 11.28
C ASP A 71 12.04 -5.31 10.35
N ALA A 72 12.28 -6.60 10.13
CA ALA A 72 13.42 -7.06 9.33
C ALA A 72 13.41 -6.59 7.86
N GLU A 73 12.24 -6.20 7.33
CA GLU A 73 12.09 -5.65 5.97
C GLU A 73 12.22 -4.11 5.96
N ALA A 74 12.37 -3.48 7.13
CA ALA A 74 12.71 -2.07 7.20
C ALA A 74 14.11 -1.87 6.62
N ALA A 75 14.19 -1.16 5.50
CA ALA A 75 15.45 -0.73 4.90
C ALA A 75 15.57 0.81 5.02
N PRO A 76 16.11 1.31 6.15
CA PRO A 76 16.33 2.75 6.34
C PRO A 76 17.23 3.27 5.20
N GLY A 77 16.68 4.12 4.33
CA GLY A 77 17.40 4.70 3.19
C GLY A 77 17.01 4.17 1.81
N ARG A 78 16.20 3.11 1.70
CA ARG A 78 15.71 2.64 0.39
C ARG A 78 14.50 3.47 -0.05
N ASN A 79 14.67 4.32 -1.06
CA ASN A 79 13.55 5.00 -1.70
C ASN A 79 12.95 4.12 -2.80
N LEU A 80 12.07 3.20 -2.41
CA LEU A 80 11.43 2.25 -3.33
C LEU A 80 10.72 2.94 -4.50
N VAL A 81 10.06 4.08 -4.26
CA VAL A 81 9.32 4.80 -5.31
C VAL A 81 10.28 5.37 -6.37
N ALA A 82 11.48 5.79 -5.96
CA ALA A 82 12.50 6.28 -6.89
C ALA A 82 13.25 5.15 -7.60
N THR A 83 13.40 3.97 -6.99
CA THR A 83 14.19 2.87 -7.59
C THR A 83 13.35 1.89 -8.38
N GLU A 84 12.07 1.70 -8.04
CA GLU A 84 11.21 0.65 -8.60
C GLU A 84 10.14 1.21 -9.54
N MET A 85 10.53 1.90 -10.61
CA MET A 85 9.57 2.68 -11.44
C MET A 85 8.67 1.86 -12.38
N ARG A 86 8.91 0.55 -12.53
CA ARG A 86 8.26 -0.30 -13.55
C ARG A 86 7.08 -1.07 -13.00
N SER A 87 6.06 -1.33 -13.82
CA SER A 87 4.92 -2.19 -13.49
C SER A 87 5.37 -3.62 -13.14
N VAL A 88 4.79 -4.21 -12.09
CA VAL A 88 5.05 -5.63 -11.76
C VAL A 88 4.37 -6.60 -12.71
N VAL A 89 3.35 -6.14 -13.46
CA VAL A 89 2.62 -7.01 -14.41
C VAL A 89 3.20 -6.89 -15.82
N SER A 90 3.51 -5.68 -16.27
CA SER A 90 3.91 -5.43 -17.66
C SER A 90 5.38 -5.09 -17.82
N GLY A 91 6.12 -4.83 -16.74
CA GLY A 91 7.50 -4.32 -16.80
C GLY A 91 7.63 -2.89 -17.33
N ARG A 92 6.52 -2.23 -17.69
CA ARG A 92 6.51 -0.90 -18.31
C ARG A 92 6.57 0.24 -17.31
N THR A 93 7.16 1.37 -17.67
CA THR A 93 7.07 2.64 -16.91
C THR A 93 5.70 3.29 -17.09
N ILE A 94 5.41 4.34 -16.29
CA ILE A 94 4.11 5.03 -16.39
C ILE A 94 3.98 5.77 -17.71
N GLU A 95 5.09 6.27 -18.26
CA GLU A 95 5.16 6.93 -19.58
C GLU A 95 4.89 5.93 -20.70
N GLU A 96 5.49 4.75 -20.65
CA GLU A 96 5.27 3.67 -21.62
C GLU A 96 3.81 3.19 -21.62
N ILE A 97 3.17 3.13 -20.44
CA ILE A 97 1.74 2.80 -20.32
C ILE A 97 0.88 3.95 -20.86
N ALA A 98 1.26 5.20 -20.60
CA ALA A 98 0.54 6.38 -21.08
C ALA A 98 0.57 6.50 -22.61
N ALA A 99 1.69 6.09 -23.23
CA ALA A 99 1.89 6.10 -24.68
C ALA A 99 1.15 4.97 -25.41
N GLY A 100 0.53 4.02 -24.69
CA GLY A 100 -0.33 2.98 -25.29
C GLY A 100 0.40 1.85 -26.02
N GLY A 101 1.72 1.70 -25.87
CA GLY A 101 2.49 0.76 -26.67
C GLY A 101 2.24 -0.70 -26.32
N GLU A 102 1.73 -1.49 -27.27
CA GLU A 102 1.90 -2.95 -27.26
C GLU A 102 3.39 -3.31 -27.19
N PRO A 103 3.79 -4.43 -26.55
CA PRO A 103 5.18 -4.85 -26.60
C PRO A 103 5.50 -5.34 -28.02
N GLY A 104 6.65 -4.91 -28.56
CA GLY A 104 7.29 -5.60 -29.68
C GLY A 104 7.83 -6.95 -29.29
#